data_AF-A0A971CPM8-F1
#
_entry.id   AF-A0A971CPM8-F1
#
_cell.length_a   1.000
_cell.length_b   1.000
_cell.length_c   1.000
_cell.angle_alpha   90.00
_cell.angle_beta   90.00
_cell.angle_gamma   90.00
#
_symmetry.space_group_name_H-M   'P 1'
#
loop_
_entity.id
_entity.type
_entity.pdbx_description
1 polymer ?
#
loop_
_entity_poly.entity_id
_entity_poly.type
_entity_poly.pdbx_seq_one_letter_code
_entity_poly.pdbx_strand_id
1 'polypeptide(L)'
;MEEGMRYVCQRCGNCCRWPGEVPLSDAELDRIADFLGMSLHDFIAEYTDLRLNRNGLTLIEKPNHECIFLDGIDCRIQAVKPDQCAGFPNQWNFPGWRKSCEAVPVPDDTVSGAGRSSGDPVPSPTRPGDSA
;
A
#
# COMPACT_ATOMS: atom_id res chain seq x y z
N MET A 1 -23.19 -1.46 13.74
CA MET A 1 -21.89 -0.82 13.47
C MET A 1 -20.89 -1.96 13.46
N GLU A 2 -20.36 -2.35 12.30
CA GLU A 2 -19.38 -3.45 12.20
C GLU A 2 -18.01 -2.91 12.67
N GLU A 3 -17.89 -2.71 13.98
CA GLU A 3 -16.66 -2.35 14.66
C GLU A 3 -15.81 -3.64 14.81
N GLY A 4 -14.65 -3.67 14.15
CA GLY A 4 -13.70 -4.78 14.25
C GLY A 4 -13.55 -5.66 13.01
N MET A 5 -13.81 -5.14 11.80
CA MET A 5 -13.40 -5.81 10.56
C MET A 5 -12.37 -4.98 9.81
N ARG A 6 -11.25 -5.61 9.45
CA ARG A 6 -10.24 -5.05 8.53
C ARG A 6 -10.33 -5.78 7.20
N TYR A 7 -9.96 -5.12 6.12
CA TYR A 7 -9.99 -5.69 4.78
C TYR A 7 -8.56 -5.94 4.30
N VAL A 8 -8.29 -7.20 3.93
CA VAL A 8 -7.00 -7.61 3.37
C VAL A 8 -7.02 -7.47 1.86
N CYS A 9 -6.19 -6.56 1.34
CA CYS A 9 -6.03 -6.34 -0.09
C CYS A 9 -5.50 -7.61 -0.79
N GLN A 10 -6.24 -8.12 -1.76
CA GLN A 10 -5.86 -9.30 -2.56
C GLN A 10 -5.01 -8.96 -3.79
N ARG A 11 -4.55 -7.70 -3.92
CA ARG A 11 -3.80 -7.21 -5.09
C ARG A 11 -4.54 -7.40 -6.42
N CYS A 12 -5.87 -7.29 -6.40
CA CYS A 12 -6.72 -7.38 -7.61
C CYS A 12 -6.46 -6.26 -8.65
N GLY A 13 -5.78 -5.17 -8.28
CA GLY A 13 -5.49 -4.05 -9.18
C GLY A 13 -6.70 -3.17 -9.57
N ASN A 14 -7.93 -3.59 -9.22
CA ASN A 14 -9.16 -2.88 -9.62
C ASN A 14 -9.27 -1.46 -9.06
N CYS A 15 -8.68 -1.19 -7.89
CA CYS A 15 -8.61 0.17 -7.33
C CYS A 15 -7.76 1.13 -8.16
N CYS A 16 -6.89 0.61 -9.04
CA CYS A 16 -6.05 1.40 -9.94
C CYS A 16 -6.63 1.51 -11.35
N ARG A 17 -7.74 0.83 -11.65
CA ARG A 17 -8.37 0.81 -13.00
C ARG A 17 -9.55 1.76 -13.14
N TRP A 18 -9.87 2.47 -12.07
CA TRP A 18 -10.97 3.40 -12.06
C TRP A 18 -10.44 4.84 -12.30
N PRO A 19 -11.27 5.72 -12.85
CA PRO A 19 -10.90 7.13 -12.93
C PRO A 19 -10.96 7.76 -11.53
N GLY A 20 -9.95 8.56 -11.18
CA GLY A 20 -9.90 9.30 -9.92
C GLY A 20 -8.60 10.07 -9.69
N GLU A 21 -8.71 11.19 -8.98
CA GLU A 21 -7.53 11.93 -8.53
C GLU A 21 -6.84 11.20 -7.38
N VAL A 22 -5.52 11.00 -7.51
CA VAL A 22 -4.65 10.51 -6.43
C VAL A 22 -3.78 11.69 -6.00
N PRO A 23 -4.22 12.50 -5.02
CA PRO A 23 -3.44 13.64 -4.57
C PRO A 23 -2.13 13.16 -3.95
N LEU A 24 -1.05 13.86 -4.31
CA LEU A 24 0.29 13.61 -3.79
C LEU A 24 0.74 14.81 -2.95
N SER A 25 1.37 14.51 -1.82
CA SER A 25 2.15 15.44 -1.01
C SER A 25 3.59 15.52 -1.50
N ASP A 26 4.29 16.61 -1.16
CA ASP A 26 5.69 16.82 -1.56
C ASP A 26 6.59 15.65 -1.12
N ALA A 27 6.37 15.12 0.09
CA ALA A 27 7.12 13.97 0.61
C ALA A 27 6.80 12.65 -0.13
N GLU A 28 5.64 12.52 -0.76
CA GLU A 28 5.34 11.39 -1.64
C GLU A 28 6.02 11.56 -3.00
N LEU A 29 6.02 12.78 -3.55
CA LEU A 29 6.70 13.07 -4.82
C LEU A 29 8.18 12.72 -4.73
N ASP A 30 8.87 13.18 -3.68
CA ASP A 30 10.29 12.90 -3.44
C ASP A 30 10.56 11.40 -3.34
N ARG A 31 9.78 10.69 -2.50
CA ARG A 31 9.95 9.23 -2.30
C ARG A 31 9.71 8.44 -3.58
N ILE A 32 8.73 8.82 -4.39
CA ILE A 32 8.40 8.11 -5.62
C ILE A 32 9.46 8.38 -6.68
N ALA A 33 9.91 9.64 -6.83
CA ALA A 33 10.98 10.00 -7.75
C ALA A 33 12.28 9.25 -7.42
N ASP A 34 12.67 9.23 -6.15
CA ASP A 34 13.85 8.50 -5.66
C ASP A 34 13.75 7.00 -5.94
N PHE A 35 12.56 6.41 -5.71
CA PHE A 35 12.31 4.99 -5.98
C PHE A 35 12.41 4.65 -7.47
N LEU A 36 11.97 5.56 -8.35
CA LEU A 36 12.07 5.41 -9.80
C LEU A 36 13.48 5.73 -10.33
N GLY A 37 14.37 6.28 -9.49
CA GLY A 37 15.73 6.65 -9.87
C GLY A 37 15.79 7.83 -10.84
N MET A 38 14.82 8.74 -10.76
CA MET A 38 14.73 9.93 -11.60
C MET A 38 14.65 11.21 -10.76
N SER A 39 14.83 12.36 -11.40
CA SER A 39 14.71 13.64 -10.70
C SER A 39 13.26 13.94 -10.36
N LEU A 40 13.02 14.64 -9.24
CA LEU A 40 11.69 15.12 -8.86
C LEU A 40 11.03 15.94 -9.99
N HIS A 41 11.82 16.78 -10.66
CA HIS A 41 11.34 17.62 -11.74
C HIS A 41 10.82 16.78 -12.92
N ASP A 42 11.56 15.77 -13.34
CA ASP A 42 11.16 14.90 -14.44
C ASP A 42 9.94 14.06 -14.05
N PHE A 43 9.91 13.58 -12.80
CA PHE A 43 8.76 12.86 -12.27
C PHE A 43 7.48 13.70 -12.33
N ILE A 44 7.55 14.95 -11.86
CA ILE A 44 6.40 15.87 -11.88
C ILE A 44 5.95 16.11 -13.32
N ALA A 45 6.88 16.35 -14.24
CA ALA A 45 6.57 16.66 -15.63
C ALA A 45 5.99 15.46 -16.41
N GLU A 46 6.43 14.24 -16.10
CA GLU A 46 6.06 13.03 -16.87
C GLU A 46 4.89 12.25 -16.25
N TYR A 47 4.73 12.26 -14.92
CA TYR A 47 3.81 11.38 -14.20
C TYR A 47 2.74 12.10 -13.37
N THR A 48 2.74 13.43 -13.30
CA THR A 48 1.77 14.19 -12.51
C THR A 48 1.06 15.28 -13.32
N ASP A 49 -0.13 15.68 -12.86
CA ASP A 49 -0.89 16.81 -13.38
C ASP A 49 -1.47 17.64 -12.23
N LEU A 50 -1.90 18.85 -12.52
CA LEU A 50 -2.58 19.73 -11.58
C LEU A 50 -3.95 19.15 -11.23
N ARG A 51 -4.22 19.11 -9.93
CA ARG A 51 -5.56 18.78 -9.43
C ARG A 51 -6.60 19.76 -9.96
N LEU A 52 -7.85 19.31 -10.07
CA LEU A 52 -9.01 20.12 -10.47
C LEU A 52 -9.20 21.35 -9.57
N ASN A 53 -8.89 21.22 -8.28
CA ASN A 53 -8.95 22.31 -7.30
C ASN A 53 -7.70 23.22 -7.32
N ARG A 54 -6.71 22.92 -8.17
CA ARG A 54 -5.41 23.63 -8.30
C ARG A 54 -4.62 23.76 -7.00
N ASN A 55 -4.85 22.90 -6.00
CA ASN A 55 -4.18 22.98 -4.69
C ASN A 55 -2.99 22.02 -4.54
N GLY A 56 -2.63 21.29 -5.59
CA GLY A 56 -1.54 20.32 -5.56
C GLY A 56 -1.49 19.50 -6.84
N LEU A 57 -0.70 18.42 -6.78
CA LEU A 57 -0.49 17.49 -7.89
C LEU A 57 -1.26 16.19 -7.67
N THR A 58 -1.66 15.57 -8.76
CA THR A 58 -2.23 14.22 -8.82
C THR A 58 -1.45 13.37 -9.81
N LEU A 59 -1.45 12.06 -9.62
CA LEU A 59 -0.98 11.14 -10.66
C LEU A 59 -1.83 11.26 -11.93
N ILE A 60 -1.17 11.11 -13.08
CA ILE A 60 -1.87 10.98 -14.36
C ILE A 60 -2.41 9.56 -14.57
N GLU A 61 -3.40 9.47 -15.45
CA GLU A 61 -4.01 8.24 -15.91
C GLU A 61 -3.54 7.90 -17.33
N LYS A 62 -3.57 6.61 -17.66
CA LYS A 62 -3.43 6.11 -19.02
C LYS A 62 -4.71 6.41 -19.82
N PRO A 63 -4.66 6.33 -21.17
CA PRO A 63 -5.85 6.54 -22.01
C PRO A 63 -7.05 5.60 -21.71
N ASN A 64 -6.81 4.49 -21.01
CA ASN A 64 -7.82 3.53 -20.57
C ASN A 64 -8.33 3.79 -19.14
N HIS A 65 -8.05 4.96 -18.55
CA HIS A 65 -8.40 5.34 -17.18
C HIS A 65 -7.71 4.52 -16.07
N GLU A 66 -6.65 3.80 -16.41
CA GLU A 66 -5.84 3.10 -15.43
C GLU A 66 -4.72 4.01 -14.92
N CYS A 67 -4.29 3.82 -13.68
CA CYS A 67 -3.13 4.50 -13.13
C CYS A 67 -1.89 4.26 -14.02
N ILE A 68 -1.08 5.30 -14.24
CA ILE A 68 0.15 5.22 -15.03
C ILE A 68 1.14 4.15 -14.52
N PHE A 69 1.14 3.90 -13.20
CA PHE A 69 2.00 2.91 -12.54
C PHE A 69 1.42 1.49 -12.47
N LEU A 70 0.21 1.25 -12.97
CA LEU A 70 -0.36 -0.10 -13.05
C LEU A 70 0.25 -0.84 -14.25
N ASP A 71 0.88 -1.98 -14.02
CA ASP A 71 1.39 -2.87 -15.06
C ASP A 71 0.66 -4.21 -14.99
N GLY A 72 -0.34 -4.40 -15.86
CA GLY A 72 -1.26 -5.53 -15.78
C GLY A 72 -2.08 -5.51 -14.48
N ILE A 73 -1.66 -6.27 -13.48
CA ILE A 73 -2.27 -6.32 -12.14
C ILE A 73 -1.36 -5.77 -11.04
N ASP A 74 -0.08 -5.53 -11.34
CA ASP A 74 0.92 -5.14 -10.37
C ASP A 74 1.13 -3.63 -10.36
N CYS A 75 1.33 -3.07 -9.16
CA CYS A 75 1.65 -1.66 -9.00
C CYS A 75 3.17 -1.49 -8.99
N ARG A 76 3.73 -0.77 -9.96
CA ARG A 76 5.18 -0.54 -10.07
C ARG A 76 5.77 0.17 -8.85
N ILE A 77 5.01 1.06 -8.22
CA ILE A 77 5.43 1.85 -7.04
C ILE A 77 4.91 1.26 -5.72
N GLN A 78 4.66 -0.06 -5.66
CA GLN A 78 4.07 -0.73 -4.50
C GLN A 78 4.77 -0.41 -3.16
N ALA A 79 6.10 -0.25 -3.17
CA ALA A 79 6.91 0.02 -1.98
C ALA A 79 6.76 1.46 -1.45
N VAL A 80 6.45 2.40 -2.34
CA VAL A 80 6.33 3.84 -2.05
C VAL A 80 4.94 4.35 -2.42
N LYS A 81 3.93 3.50 -2.18
CA LYS A 81 2.55 3.84 -2.50
C LYS A 81 2.13 5.14 -1.81
N PRO A 82 1.42 6.03 -2.52
CA PRO A 82 0.78 7.17 -1.89
C PRO A 82 -0.14 6.74 -0.75
N ASP A 83 -0.27 7.56 0.27
CA ASP A 83 -1.06 7.31 1.48
C ASP A 83 -2.53 7.08 1.13
N GLN A 84 -3.05 7.77 0.11
CA GLN A 84 -4.37 7.49 -0.45
C GLN A 84 -4.46 6.05 -0.99
N CYS A 85 -3.51 5.60 -1.81
CA CYS A 85 -3.54 4.24 -2.35
C CYS A 85 -3.28 3.17 -1.28
N ALA A 86 -2.46 3.47 -0.26
CA ALA A 86 -2.14 2.56 0.83
C ALA A 86 -3.27 2.46 1.87
N GLY A 87 -4.02 3.54 2.08
CA GLY A 87 -5.13 3.61 3.00
C GLY A 87 -6.37 2.85 2.54
N PHE A 88 -6.53 2.63 1.23
CA PHE A 88 -7.70 1.93 0.69
C PHE A 88 -7.63 0.40 0.96
N PRO A 89 -8.73 -0.27 1.37
CA PRO A 89 -10.07 0.27 1.66
C PRO A 89 -10.36 0.55 3.15
N ASN A 90 -9.33 0.50 4.01
CA ASN A 90 -9.48 0.52 5.48
C ASN A 90 -9.57 1.93 6.08
N GLN A 91 -8.75 2.88 5.59
CA GLN A 91 -8.75 4.28 6.06
C GLN A 91 -9.80 5.12 5.33
N TRP A 92 -10.04 4.82 4.06
CA TRP A 92 -11.08 5.45 3.27
C TRP A 92 -11.60 4.46 2.23
N ASN A 93 -12.83 4.71 1.79
CA ASN A 93 -13.46 3.97 0.72
C ASN A 93 -14.57 4.82 0.08
N PHE A 94 -15.11 4.33 -1.03
CA PHE A 94 -16.17 4.99 -1.79
C PHE A 94 -17.43 4.14 -1.85
N PRO A 95 -18.63 4.73 -2.02
CA PRO A 95 -19.86 3.95 -2.11
C PRO A 95 -19.79 2.88 -3.21
N GLY A 96 -19.98 1.61 -2.84
CA GLY A 96 -19.95 0.49 -3.79
C GLY A 96 -18.58 -0.12 -4.06
N TRP A 97 -17.52 0.29 -3.35
CA TRP A 97 -16.17 -0.23 -3.53
C TRP A 97 -16.04 -1.75 -3.43
N ARG A 98 -16.87 -2.40 -2.60
CA ARG A 98 -16.91 -3.87 -2.45
C ARG A 98 -17.33 -4.61 -3.72
N LYS A 99 -17.96 -3.93 -4.68
CA LYS A 99 -18.30 -4.51 -5.99
C LYS A 99 -17.12 -4.54 -6.94
N SER A 100 -16.15 -3.64 -6.73
CA SER A 100 -14.99 -3.47 -7.60
C SER A 100 -13.73 -4.08 -7.00
N CYS A 101 -13.53 -3.99 -5.69
CA CYS A 101 -12.36 -4.50 -5.00
C CYS A 101 -12.64 -5.88 -4.39
N GLU A 102 -11.73 -6.82 -4.62
CA GLU A 102 -11.77 -8.19 -4.08
C GLU A 102 -11.18 -8.29 -2.66
N ALA A 103 -11.12 -7.19 -1.90
CA ALA A 103 -10.56 -7.24 -0.56
C ALA A 103 -11.40 -8.13 0.37
N VAL A 104 -10.72 -9.01 1.10
CA VAL A 104 -11.38 -9.98 1.99
C VAL A 104 -11.54 -9.38 3.38
N PRO A 105 -12.76 -9.34 3.94
CA PRO A 105 -12.95 -8.95 5.34
C PRO A 105 -12.36 -10.01 6.25
N VAL A 106 -11.54 -9.58 7.20
CA VAL A 106 -11.03 -10.41 8.30
C VAL A 106 -11.32 -9.71 9.63
N PRO A 107 -11.53 -10.47 10.71
CA PRO A 107 -11.64 -9.89 12.05
C PRO A 107 -10.41 -9.05 12.38
N ASP A 108 -10.62 -7.93 13.07
CA ASP A 108 -9.53 -7.12 13.58
C ASP A 108 -9.05 -7.71 14.90
N ASP A 109 -8.06 -8.59 14.81
CA ASP A 109 -7.51 -9.31 15.97
C ASP A 109 -6.77 -8.38 16.97
N THR A 110 -6.63 -7.08 16.65
CA THR A 110 -5.93 -6.11 17.51
C THR A 110 -6.65 -5.85 18.85
N VAL A 111 -7.91 -6.27 18.98
CA VAL A 111 -8.71 -6.12 20.22
C VAL A 111 -8.74 -7.40 21.07
N SER A 112 -8.13 -8.51 20.64
CA SER A 112 -7.91 -9.69 21.51
C SER A 112 -6.54 -9.64 22.19
N GLY A 113 -6.40 -8.75 23.17
CA GLY A 113 -5.26 -8.77 24.07
C GLY A 113 -5.26 -10.01 24.97
N ALA A 114 -4.14 -10.74 25.05
CA ALA A 114 -3.54 -11.32 26.26
C ALA A 114 -2.53 -12.44 25.91
N GLY A 115 -1.25 -12.13 26.14
CA GLY A 115 -0.19 -13.02 26.65
C GLY A 115 -0.13 -14.48 26.17
N ARG A 116 1.00 -14.82 25.52
CA ARG A 116 1.85 -15.93 25.94
C ARG A 116 3.27 -15.71 25.45
N SER A 117 4.08 -15.11 26.32
CA SER A 117 5.50 -15.41 26.39
C SER A 117 5.68 -16.93 26.47
N SER A 118 6.26 -17.53 25.45
CA SER A 118 7.02 -18.78 25.58
C SER A 118 8.30 -18.56 24.79
N GLY A 119 9.24 -17.88 25.43
CA GLY A 119 10.64 -18.09 25.09
C GLY A 119 10.98 -19.48 25.59
N ASP A 120 10.96 -20.46 24.70
CA ASP A 120 11.58 -21.76 24.96
C ASP A 120 13.10 -21.55 24.99
N PRO A 121 13.80 -21.80 26.11
CA PRO A 121 15.24 -21.80 26.11
C PRO A 121 15.73 -22.98 25.27
N VAL A 122 16.40 -22.68 24.15
CA VAL A 122 17.12 -23.65 23.33
C VAL A 122 18.12 -24.39 24.23
N PRO A 123 18.04 -25.72 24.40
CA PRO A 123 19.05 -26.45 25.14
C PRO A 123 20.37 -26.43 24.35
N SER A 124 21.42 -25.92 24.98
CA SER A 124 22.77 -25.89 24.42
C SER A 124 23.28 -27.32 24.15
N PRO A 125 23.93 -27.59 22.99
CA PRO A 125 24.54 -28.89 22.74
C PRO A 125 25.80 -29.08 23.61
N THR A 126 25.79 -30.12 24.42
CA THR A 126 26.93 -30.58 25.21
C THR A 126 28.04 -31.06 24.26
N ARG A 127 29.24 -30.49 24.37
CA ARG A 127 30.44 -30.93 23.64
C ARG A 127 31.00 -32.19 24.31
N PRO A 128 31.22 -33.31 23.60
CA PRO A 128 32.02 -34.42 24.11
C PRO A 128 33.50 -34.17 23.77
N GLY A 129 34.36 -34.12 24.78
CA GLY A 129 35.80 -33.98 24.58
C GLY A 129 36.54 -33.54 25.84
N ASP A 130 36.52 -34.38 26.87
CA ASP A 130 37.53 -34.35 27.92
C ASP A 130 38.22 -35.72 27.90
N SER A 131 39.43 -35.71 27.33
CA SER A 131 40.29 -36.88 27.18
C SER A 131 40.88 -37.26 28.54
N ALA A 132 40.71 -38.53 28.91
CA ALA A 132 41.63 -39.22 29.82
C ALA A 132 42.88 -39.68 29.05
#